data_AF-A0A2G6GQC9-F1
#
_entry.id   AF-A0A2G6GQC9-F1
#
_cell.length_a   1.000
_cell.length_b   1.000
_cell.length_c   1.000
_cell.angle_alpha   90.00
_cell.angle_beta   90.00
_cell.angle_gamma   90.00
#
_symmetry.space_group_name_H-M   'P 1'
#
loop_
_entity.id
_entity.type
_entity.pdbx_description
1 polymer ?
#
loop_
_entity_poly.entity_id
_entity_poly.type
_entity_poly.pdbx_seq_one_letter_code
_entity_poly.pdbx_strand_id
1 'polypeptide(L)'
;ASAKAVDLDNKRGIDWQDPSQIIVLSVDGKKSTQLTEDNFFVTTWVVNNITGTIVVSGYYDINKNKKYDKADKAEVNIYSLTTLQLITKI
;
A
#
# COMPACT_ATOMS: atom_id res chain seq x y z
N ALA A 1 2.97 -9.12 3.26
CA ALA A 1 3.37 -9.35 1.87
C ALA A 1 2.80 -8.22 1.02
N SER A 2 3.35 -7.96 -0.17
CA SER A 2 2.72 -7.04 -1.13
C SER A 2 1.98 -7.84 -2.20
N ALA A 3 0.82 -7.35 -2.62
CA ALA A 3 0.03 -7.96 -3.69
C ALA A 3 -0.61 -6.89 -4.56
N LYS A 4 -0.84 -7.22 -5.83
CA LYS A 4 -1.82 -6.51 -6.67
C LYS A 4 -3.18 -7.08 -6.30
N ALA A 5 -4.03 -6.27 -5.68
CA ALA A 5 -5.25 -6.76 -5.04
C ALA A 5 -6.52 -6.03 -5.52
N VAL A 6 -6.36 -4.93 -6.26
CA VAL A 6 -7.46 -4.08 -6.70
C VAL A 6 -7.26 -3.80 -8.18
N ASP A 7 -8.28 -4.12 -8.98
CA ASP A 7 -8.42 -3.65 -10.37
C ASP A 7 -8.79 -2.17 -10.28
N LEU A 8 -7.80 -1.31 -10.49
CA LEU A 8 -7.95 0.13 -10.35
C LEU A 8 -8.18 0.79 -11.72
N ASP A 9 -7.82 0.15 -12.83
CA ASP A 9 -8.05 0.69 -14.17
C ASP A 9 -9.37 0.25 -14.84
N ASN A 10 -10.17 -0.55 -14.13
CA ASN A 10 -11.51 -1.00 -14.48
C ASN A 10 -11.56 -1.88 -15.74
N LYS A 11 -10.47 -2.58 -16.06
CA LYS A 11 -10.36 -3.48 -17.21
C LYS A 11 -10.94 -4.88 -16.96
N ARG A 12 -11.60 -5.10 -15.83
CA ARG A 12 -12.20 -6.39 -15.43
C ARG A 12 -11.14 -7.46 -15.19
N GLY A 13 -10.05 -7.09 -14.54
CA GLY A 13 -8.96 -7.99 -14.16
C GLY A 13 -7.84 -7.24 -13.46
N ILE A 14 -7.07 -7.97 -12.63
CA ILE A 14 -5.84 -7.45 -12.04
C ILE A 14 -4.69 -7.77 -13.00
N ASP A 15 -3.96 -6.76 -13.47
CA ASP A 15 -2.86 -6.89 -14.41
C ASP A 15 -1.52 -6.28 -13.90
N TRP A 16 -0.48 -6.35 -14.73
CA TRP A 16 0.85 -5.86 -14.37
C TRP A 16 0.93 -4.34 -14.20
N GLN A 17 -0.07 -3.58 -14.65
CA GLN A 17 -0.18 -2.13 -14.54
C GLN A 17 -0.87 -1.71 -13.23
N ASP A 18 -1.64 -2.60 -12.57
CA ASP A 18 -2.27 -2.26 -11.29
C ASP A 18 -1.25 -1.97 -10.19
N PRO A 19 -1.47 -0.97 -9.33
CA PRO A 19 -0.55 -0.63 -8.28
C PRO A 19 -0.53 -1.72 -7.19
N SER A 20 0.63 -1.86 -6.53
CA SER A 20 0.76 -2.79 -5.40
C SER A 20 0.17 -2.19 -4.13
N GLN A 21 -0.37 -3.05 -3.28
CA GLN A 21 -0.87 -2.72 -1.95
C GLN A 21 -0.17 -3.58 -0.89
N ILE A 22 -0.09 -3.08 0.36
CA ILE A 22 0.39 -3.87 1.50
C ILE A 22 -0.80 -4.46 2.24
N ILE A 23 -0.81 -5.80 2.33
CA ILE A 23 -1.79 -6.57 3.09
C ILE A 23 -1.07 -7.33 4.20
N VAL A 24 -1.61 -7.22 5.41
CA VAL A 24 -1.17 -7.94 6.60
C VAL A 24 -2.13 -9.10 6.85
N LEU A 25 -1.58 -10.30 6.97
CA LEU A 25 -2.32 -11.51 7.31
C LEU A 25 -2.04 -11.89 8.77
N SER A 26 -3.05 -12.36 9.49
CA SER A 26 -2.84 -13.01 10.79
C SER A 26 -2.00 -14.28 10.63
N VAL A 27 -1.35 -14.71 11.72
CA VAL A 27 -0.48 -15.89 11.72
C VAL A 27 -1.23 -17.15 11.27
N ASP A 28 -2.52 -17.25 11.59
CA ASP A 28 -3.39 -18.36 11.18
C ASP A 28 -4.02 -18.17 9.78
N GLY A 29 -3.74 -17.05 9.11
CA GLY A 29 -4.27 -16.69 7.79
C GLY A 29 -5.76 -16.35 7.76
N LYS A 30 -6.47 -16.34 8.90
CA LYS A 30 -7.93 -16.14 8.94
C LYS A 30 -8.35 -14.67 8.83
N LYS A 31 -7.46 -13.74 9.16
CA LYS A 31 -7.72 -12.30 9.10
C LYS A 31 -6.76 -11.66 8.11
N SER A 32 -7.32 -10.82 7.27
CA SER A 32 -6.59 -9.98 6.33
C SER A 32 -6.92 -8.52 6.63
N THR A 33 -5.91 -7.67 6.66
CA THR A 33 -6.07 -6.23 6.85
C THR A 33 -5.21 -5.51 5.81
N GLN A 34 -5.87 -4.73 4.96
CA GLN A 34 -5.17 -3.83 4.05
C GLN A 34 -4.62 -2.66 4.84
N LEU A 35 -3.32 -2.42 4.71
CA LEU A 35 -2.60 -1.40 5.48
C LEU A 35 -2.51 -0.07 4.73
N THR A 36 -2.37 -0.13 3.40
CA THR A 36 -2.24 1.04 2.52
C THR A 36 -3.57 1.40 1.88
N GLU A 37 -3.80 2.70 1.67
CA GLU A 37 -5.00 3.20 0.99
C GLU A 37 -4.99 2.79 -0.50
N ASP A 38 -6.15 2.56 -1.12
CA ASP A 38 -6.26 2.15 -2.53
C ASP A 38 -5.58 3.13 -3.50
N ASN A 39 -5.60 4.42 -3.15
CA ASN A 39 -5.03 5.51 -3.97
C ASN A 39 -3.52 5.68 -3.73
N PHE A 40 -2.91 4.87 -2.88
CA PHE A 40 -1.47 4.90 -2.62
C PHE A 40 -0.79 3.75 -3.34
N PHE A 41 -0.02 4.08 -4.38
CA PHE A 41 0.64 3.13 -5.25
C PHE A 41 2.00 2.76 -4.67
N VAL A 42 2.07 1.59 -4.03
CA VAL A 42 3.28 1.14 -3.32
C VAL A 42 4.38 0.79 -4.31
N THR A 43 5.58 1.31 -4.07
CA THR A 43 6.78 1.00 -4.84
C THR A 43 7.76 0.10 -4.08
N THR A 44 8.03 0.40 -2.82
CA THR A 44 8.87 -0.42 -1.95
C THR A 44 8.49 -0.25 -0.48
N TRP A 45 8.96 -1.16 0.35
CA TRP A 45 8.69 -1.18 1.78
C TRP A 45 9.81 -1.87 2.55
N VAL A 46 9.98 -1.49 3.81
CA VAL A 46 10.92 -2.12 4.75
C VAL A 46 10.30 -2.22 6.13
N VAL A 47 10.52 -3.35 6.80
CA VAL A 47 10.06 -3.58 8.17
C VAL A 47 11.21 -3.40 9.14
N ASN A 48 10.97 -2.64 10.20
CA ASN A 48 11.81 -2.63 11.39
C ASN A 48 11.24 -3.61 12.42
N ASN A 49 11.90 -4.75 12.57
CA ASN A 49 11.48 -5.83 13.46
C ASN A 49 11.65 -5.50 14.95
N ILE A 50 12.45 -4.49 15.29
CA ILE A 50 12.67 -4.07 16.68
C ILE A 50 11.50 -3.23 17.17
N THR A 51 11.07 -2.26 16.35
CA THR A 51 9.98 -1.34 16.69
C THR A 51 8.61 -1.86 16.27
N GLY A 52 8.56 -2.87 15.41
CA GLY A 52 7.31 -3.36 14.82
C GLY A 52 6.68 -2.31 13.91
N THR A 53 7.47 -1.56 13.16
CA THR A 53 7.00 -0.54 12.21
C THR A 53 7.35 -0.92 10.78
N ILE A 54 6.51 -0.54 9.83
CA ILE A 54 6.81 -0.64 8.40
C ILE A 54 6.88 0.76 7.79
N VAL A 55 7.91 0.99 6.98
CA VAL A 55 8.04 2.18 6.15
C VAL A 55 7.68 1.76 4.72
N VAL A 56 6.74 2.47 4.11
CA VAL A 56 6.24 2.19 2.77
C VAL A 56 6.39 3.46 1.94
N SER A 57 7.12 3.38 0.84
CA SER A 57 7.20 4.47 -0.13
C SER A 57 6.31 4.18 -1.33
N GLY A 58 5.77 5.23 -1.91
CA GLY A 58 4.88 5.13 -3.04
C GLY A 58 4.50 6.48 -3.61
N TYR A 59 3.47 6.44 -4.44
CA TYR A 59 2.91 7.61 -5.08
C TYR A 59 1.42 7.68 -4.77
N TYR A 60 0.97 8.81 -4.28
CA TYR A 60 -0.44 9.05 -4.00
C TYR A 60 -1.11 9.61 -5.25
N ASP A 61 -2.20 8.98 -5.69
CA ASP A 61 -3.02 9.42 -6.81
C ASP A 61 -3.82 10.67 -6.44
N ILE A 62 -3.30 11.83 -6.84
CA ILE A 62 -3.91 13.13 -6.55
C ILE A 62 -5.05 13.45 -7.53
N ASN A 63 -4.94 12.99 -8.77
CA ASN A 63 -5.91 13.31 -9.82
C ASN A 63 -7.08 12.30 -9.88
N LYS A 64 -7.01 11.23 -9.08
CA LYS A 64 -8.03 10.17 -8.91
C LYS A 64 -8.32 9.42 -10.21
N ASN A 65 -7.35 9.35 -11.11
CA ASN A 65 -7.51 8.64 -12.37
C ASN A 65 -7.13 7.16 -12.28
N LYS A 66 -6.67 6.72 -11.10
CA LYS A 66 -6.29 5.34 -10.79
C LYS A 66 -5.15 4.80 -11.65
N LYS A 67 -4.30 5.69 -12.16
CA LYS A 67 -3.15 5.36 -13.00
C LYS A 67 -1.92 6.05 -12.46
N TYR A 68 -0.83 5.30 -12.37
CA TYR A 68 0.45 5.90 -12.05
C TYR A 68 0.87 6.89 -13.14
N ASP A 69 0.93 8.18 -12.82
CA ASP A 69 1.31 9.25 -13.75
C ASP A 69 2.10 10.39 -13.09
N LYS A 70 2.50 11.39 -13.90
CA LYS A 70 3.37 12.49 -13.46
C LYS A 70 2.71 13.45 -12.46
N ALA A 71 1.39 13.41 -12.31
CA ALA A 71 0.65 14.20 -11.34
C ALA A 71 0.64 13.55 -9.95
N ASP A 72 1.05 12.29 -9.83
CA ASP A 72 1.05 11.61 -8.54
C ASP A 72 2.14 12.13 -7.62
N LYS A 73 1.80 12.22 -6.33
CA LYS A 73 2.68 12.79 -5.32
C LYS A 73 3.49 11.68 -4.65
N ALA A 74 4.81 11.76 -4.74
CA ALA A 74 5.68 10.89 -3.96
C ALA A 74 5.42 11.11 -2.46
N GLU A 75 5.26 10.03 -1.70
CA GLU A 75 4.96 10.06 -0.27
C GLU A 75 5.52 8.81 0.42
N VAL A 76 5.95 8.97 1.67
CA VAL A 76 6.40 7.88 2.53
C VAL A 76 5.47 7.76 3.73
N ASN A 77 4.84 6.60 3.87
CA ASN A 77 3.95 6.29 4.98
C ASN A 77 4.65 5.37 5.98
N ILE A 78 4.55 5.71 7.26
CA ILE A 78 5.07 4.89 8.36
C ILE A 78 3.89 4.35 9.16
N TYR A 79 3.81 3.03 9.30
CA TYR A 79 2.73 2.37 10.03
C TYR A 79 3.26 1.56 11.22
N SER A 80 2.44 1.45 12.26
CA SER A 80 2.61 0.50 13.35
C SER A 80 2.03 -0.86 12.95
N LEU A 81 2.80 -1.93 13.06
CA LEU A 81 2.34 -3.30 12.79
C LEU A 81 1.63 -3.94 13.98
N THR A 82 1.74 -3.36 15.19
CA THR A 82 1.01 -3.84 16.37
C THR A 82 -0.42 -3.33 16.40
N THR A 83 -0.65 -2.10 15.94
CA THR A 83 -1.99 -1.49 15.88
C THR A 83 -2.57 -1.46 14.47
N LEU A 84 -1.76 -1.72 13.44
CA LEU A 84 -2.13 -1.60 12.02
C LEU A 84 -2.60 -0.19 11.65
N GLN A 85 -2.06 0.84 12.32
CA GLN A 85 -2.42 2.24 12.11
C GLN A 85 -1.25 3.02 11.52
N LEU A 86 -1.60 4.02 10.71
CA LEU A 86 -0.66 5.01 10.20
C LEU A 86 -0.13 5.87 11.36
N ILE A 87 1.19 5.98 11.46
CA ILE A 87 1.87 6.85 12.42
C ILE A 87 2.06 8.23 11.79
N THR A 88 2.62 8.30 10.59
CA THR A 88 2.88 9.57 9.90
C THR A 88 3.04 9.39 8.38
N LYS A 89 2.91 10.51 7.65
CA LYS A 89 3.20 10.66 6.21
C LYS A 89 4.32 11.68 6.05
N ILE A 90 5.27 11.43 5.16
CA ILE A 90 6.43 12.28 4.84
C ILE A 90 6.42 12.60 3.35
#